data_AF-A0A368TK48-F1
#
_entry.id   AF-A0A368TK48-F1
#
_cell.length_a   1.000
_cell.length_b   1.000
_cell.length_c   1.000
_cell.angle_alpha   90.00
_cell.angle_beta   90.00
_cell.angle_gamma   90.00
#
_symmetry.space_group_name_H-M   'P 1'
#
loop_
_entity.id
_entity.type
_entity.pdbx_description
1 polymer ?
#
loop_
_entity_poly.entity_id
_entity_poly.type
_entity_poly.pdbx_seq_one_letter_code
_entity_poly.pdbx_strand_id
1 'polypeptide(L)' 'MEPKVEEYPKFATEIKTPDFADYAISCGGVGYHVKKPDELRDALERAMAAKKPAIVDVATDPKRF' A
#
# COMPACT_ATOMS: atom_id res chain seq x y z
N MET A 1 -18.66 -37.67 13.51
CA MET A 1 -17.22 -37.38 13.57
C MET A 1 -16.91 -36.41 12.45
N GLU A 2 -16.71 -35.15 12.79
CA GLU A 2 -16.26 -34.09 11.87
C GLU A 2 -14.77 -33.88 12.13
N PRO A 3 -13.88 -34.00 11.14
CA PRO A 3 -12.47 -33.70 11.38
C PRO A 3 -12.31 -32.18 11.51
N LYS A 4 -11.91 -31.78 12.71
CA LYS A 4 -11.54 -30.41 13.07
C LYS A 4 -10.32 -30.03 12.24
N VAL A 5 -10.47 -29.05 11.35
CA VAL A 5 -9.39 -28.58 10.48
C VAL A 5 -8.23 -28.10 11.35
N GLU A 6 -7.13 -28.83 11.25
CA GLU A 6 -5.89 -28.62 11.96
C GLU A 6 -5.31 -27.26 11.57
N GLU A 7 -4.88 -26.48 12.57
CA GLU A 7 -4.36 -25.13 12.44
C GLU A 7 -2.98 -25.18 11.75
N TYR A 8 -2.95 -25.21 10.41
CA TYR A 8 -1.69 -25.19 9.66
C TYR A 8 -0.96 -23.85 9.90
N PRO A 9 0.35 -23.85 10.23
CA PRO A 9 1.11 -22.61 10.33
C PRO A 9 1.10 -21.89 8.99
N LYS A 10 0.81 -20.59 8.99
CA LYS A 10 0.87 -19.75 7.78
C LYS A 10 2.33 -19.59 7.35
N PHE A 11 2.86 -20.56 6.60
CA PHE A 11 4.19 -20.47 6.02
C PHE A 11 4.18 -19.50 4.83
N ALA A 12 5.06 -18.49 4.86
CA ALA A 12 5.37 -17.62 3.73
C ALA A 12 4.21 -16.77 3.14
N THR A 13 3.14 -16.50 3.90
CA THR A 13 2.09 -15.54 3.48
C THR A 13 2.33 -14.12 4.00
N GLU A 14 3.47 -13.86 4.63
CA GLU A 14 3.87 -12.52 5.07
C GLU A 14 4.30 -11.69 3.85
N ILE A 15 3.33 -11.00 3.25
CA ILE A 15 3.63 -9.93 2.31
C ILE A 15 4.10 -8.75 3.15
N LYS A 16 5.42 -8.56 3.25
CA LYS A 16 5.96 -7.29 3.70
C LYS A 16 5.66 -6.27 2.62
N THR A 17 4.68 -5.40 2.84
CA THR A 17 4.42 -4.27 1.96
C THR A 17 5.70 -3.41 1.95
N PRO A 18 6.43 -3.35 0.83
CA PRO A 18 7.55 -2.43 0.71
C PRO A 18 7.01 -1.01 0.74
N ASP A 19 7.81 -0.06 1.24
CA ASP A 19 7.45 1.35 1.13
C ASP A 19 7.60 1.77 -0.35
N PHE A 20 6.49 1.79 -1.07
CA PHE A 20 6.45 2.16 -2.49
C PHE A 20 6.73 3.66 -2.70
N ALA A 21 6.53 4.49 -1.67
CA ALA A 21 6.86 5.90 -1.73
C ALA A 21 8.38 6.10 -1.70
N ASP A 22 9.10 5.38 -0.84
CA ASP A 22 10.57 5.38 -0.82
C ASP A 22 11.18 4.82 -2.11
N TYR A 23 10.53 3.82 -2.71
CA TYR A 23 10.93 3.32 -4.03
C TYR A 23 10.84 4.41 -5.11
N ALA A 24 9.73 5.16 -5.14
CA ALA A 24 9.54 6.25 -6.09
C ALA A 24 10.62 7.34 -5.93
N ILE A 25 10.96 7.69 -4.69
CA ILE A 25 12.01 8.66 -4.38
C ILE A 25 13.38 8.14 -4.84
N SER A 26 13.68 6.87 -4.58
CA SER A 26 14.95 6.24 -4.97
C SER A 26 15.15 6.19 -6.49
N CYS A 27 14.07 6.11 -7.26
CA CYS A 27 14.09 6.17 -8.72
C CYS A 27 14.08 7.61 -9.29
N GLY A 28 14.15 8.65 -8.44
CA GLY A 28 14.15 10.06 -8.84
C GLY A 28 12.75 10.67 -9.06
N GLY A 29 11.70 9.92 -8.73
CA GLY A 29 10.31 10.36 -8.72
C GLY A 29 9.88 10.93 -7.36
N VAL A 30 8.57 10.96 -7.13
CA VAL A 30 7.96 11.35 -5.85
C VAL A 30 7.04 10.26 -5.33
N GLY A 31 7.08 10.04 -4.02
CA GLY A 31 6.26 9.06 -3.33
C GLY A 31 5.30 9.72 -2.34
N TYR A 32 4.05 9.27 -2.31
CA TYR A 32 3.04 9.68 -1.34
C TYR A 32 2.40 8.44 -0.72
N HIS A 33 2.20 8.47 0.60
CA HIS A 33 1.52 7.39 1.31
C HIS A 33 0.22 7.92 1.92
N VAL A 34 -0.90 7.29 1.56
CA VAL A 34 -2.27 7.68 1.93
C VAL A 34 -2.84 6.61 2.85
N LYS A 35 -3.09 6.96 4.11
CA LYS A 35 -3.66 6.03 5.10
C LYS A 35 -5.16 6.22 5.28
N LYS A 36 -5.66 7.42 4.98
CA LYS A 36 -7.07 7.78 5.13
C LYS A 36 -7.66 8.23 3.80
N PRO A 37 -8.96 7.98 3.55
CA PRO A 37 -9.64 8.44 2.34
C PRO A 37 -9.52 9.96 2.11
N ASP A 38 -9.54 10.75 3.19
CA ASP A 38 -9.48 12.21 3.12
C ASP A 38 -8.12 12.74 2.65
N GLU A 39 -7.05 11.96 2.82
CA GLU A 39 -5.69 12.32 2.40
C GLU A 39 -5.47 12.08 0.90
N LEU A 40 -6.34 11.28 0.26
CA LEU A 40 -6.19 10.88 -1.14
C LEU A 40 -6.22 12.07 -2.10
N ARG A 41 -7.13 13.01 -1.86
CA ARG A 41 -7.31 14.20 -2.72
C ARG A 41 -6.06 15.07 -2.73
N ASP A 42 -5.55 15.41 -1.55
CA ASP A 42 -4.35 16.23 -1.41
C ASP A 42 -3.10 15.51 -1.96
N ALA A 43 -2.98 14.19 -1.75
CA ALA A 43 -1.90 13.40 -2.33
C ALA A 43 -1.92 13.40 -3.87
N LEU A 44 -3.11 13.27 -4.47
CA LEU A 44 -3.29 13.34 -5.93
C LEU A 44 -2.94 14.73 -6.48
N GLU A 45 -3.39 15.80 -5.83
CA GLU A 45 -3.08 17.17 -6.25
C GLU A 45 -1.57 17.44 -6.22
N ARG A 46 -0.88 16.99 -5.16
CA ARG A 46 0.58 17.09 -5.05
C ARG A 46 1.29 16.23 -6.10
N ALA A 47 0.83 15.01 -6.36
CA ALA A 47 1.40 14.12 -7.36
C ALA A 47 1.29 14.71 -8.77
N MET A 48 0.14 15.30 -9.13
CA MET A 48 -0.04 15.98 -10.42
C MET A 48 0.84 17.23 -10.54
N ALA A 49 1.06 17.95 -9.43
CA ALA A 49 1.91 19.14 -9.41
C ALA A 49 3.43 18.82 -9.46
N ALA A 50 3.84 17.61 -9.10
CA ALA A 50 5.26 17.25 -8.91
C ALA A 50 6.12 17.28 -10.20
N LYS A 51 5.51 17.38 -11.39
CA LYS A 51 6.20 17.37 -12.72
C LYS A 51 7.22 16.24 -12.90
N LYS A 52 7.08 15.16 -12.12
CA LYS A 52 7.95 13.99 -12.07
C LYS A 52 7.08 12.74 -11.95
N PRO A 53 7.59 11.55 -12.32
CA PRO A 53 6.89 10.30 -12.04
C PRO A 53 6.52 10.21 -10.57
N ALA A 54 5.25 9.90 -10.28
CA ALA A 54 4.71 9.89 -8.94
C ALA A 54 4.07 8.54 -8.62
N ILE A 55 4.30 8.04 -7.40
CA ILE A 55 3.61 6.88 -6.84
C ILE A 55 2.76 7.37 -5.67
N VAL A 56 1.47 7.03 -5.68
CA VAL A 56 0.54 7.24 -4.56
C VAL A 56 0.17 5.87 -4.02
N ASP A 57 0.80 5.51 -2.90
CA ASP A 57 0.54 4.27 -2.18
C ASP A 57 -0.65 4.45 -1.25
N VAL A 58 -1.75 3.75 -1.51
CA VAL A 58 -3.00 3.87 -0.76
C VAL A 58 -3.17 2.62 0.09
N ALA A 59 -3.13 2.78 1.41
CA ALA A 59 -3.42 1.70 2.34
C ALA A 59 -4.89 1.31 2.19
N THR A 60 -5.14 0.14 1.59
CA THR A 60 -6.47 -0.46 1.51
C THR A 60 -6.55 -1.58 2.53
N ASP A 61 -7.55 -1.51 3.41
CA ASP A 61 -7.83 -2.61 4.33
C ASP A 61 -8.56 -3.73 3.55
N PRO A 62 -8.04 -4.97 3.50
CA PRO A 62 -8.67 -6.05 2.75
C PRO A 62 -10.02 -6.50 3.33
N LYS A 63 -10.43 -6.03 4.52
CA LYS A 63 -11.71 -6.43 5.18
C LYS A 63 -12.91 -5.54 4.83
N ARG A 64 -13.09 -5.16 3.56
CA ARG A 64 -14.29 -4.42 3.16
C ARG A 64 -14.90 -4.93 1.87
N PHE A 65 -15.47 -6.14 1.94
CA PHE A 65 -16.57 -6.61 1.09
C PHE A 65 -17.53 -7.46 1.92
#